data_AF-A0A970THW9-F1
#
_entry.id   AF-A0A970THW9-F1
#
_cell.length_a   1.000
_cell.length_b   1.000
_cell.length_c   1.000
_cell.angle_alpha   90.00
_cell.angle_beta   90.00
_cell.angle_gamma   90.00
#
_symmetry.space_group_name_H-M   'P 1'
#
loop_
_entity.id
_entity.type
_entity.pdbx_description
1 polymer ?
#
loop_
_entity_poly.entity_id
_entity_poly.type
_entity_poly.pdbx_seq_one_letter_code
_entity_poly.pdbx_strand_id
1 'polypeptide(L)' 'NMMVAWYFATALAKQPEATLPYITEKRLPRWTHSKAIQKAVESFRISPKMKADLKACRFARR' A
#
# COMPACT_ATOMS: atom_id res chain seq x y z
N ASN A 1 -1.78 5.46 12.10
CA ASN A 1 -1.07 6.77 11.98
C ASN A 1 -0.98 7.13 10.50
N MET A 2 -1.51 8.30 10.10
CA MET A 2 -1.61 8.73 8.69
C MET A 2 -0.25 8.95 8.04
N MET A 3 0.75 9.44 8.78
CA MET A 3 2.08 9.71 8.23
C MET A 3 2.78 8.43 7.75
N VAL A 4 2.65 7.35 8.51
CA VAL A 4 3.19 6.04 8.12
C VAL A 4 2.55 5.54 6.82
N ALA A 5 1.24 5.73 6.64
CA ALA A 5 0.57 5.35 5.41
C ALA A 5 1.09 6.11 4.17
N TRP A 6 1.33 7.42 4.30
CA TRP A 6 1.93 8.22 3.23
C TRP A 6 3.37 7.85 2.92
N TYR A 7 4.15 7.53 3.95
CA TYR A 7 5.51 7.00 3.79
C TYR A 7 5.49 5.74 2.93
N PHE A 8 4.67 4.74 3.29
CA PHE A 8 4.57 3.50 2.52
C PHE A 8 4.02 3.69 1.11
N ALA A 9 3.07 4.60 0.91
CA ALA A 9 2.59 4.93 -0.44
C ALA A 9 3.71 5.54 -1.32
N THR A 10 4.57 6.37 -0.73
CA THR A 10 5.74 6.93 -1.43
C THR A 10 6.81 5.87 -1.68
N ALA A 11 7.07 5.00 -0.70
CA ALA A 11 8.03 3.91 -0.79
C ALA A 11 7.61 2.88 -1.86
N LEU A 12 6.31 2.58 -1.99
CA LEU A 12 5.78 1.74 -3.08
C LEU A 12 6.06 2.32 -4.47
N ALA A 13 6.09 3.66 -4.61
CA ALA A 13 6.40 4.30 -5.87
C ALA A 13 7.91 4.36 -6.17
N LYS A 14 8.76 4.49 -5.15
CA LYS A 14 10.20 4.68 -5.32
C LYS A 14 11.03 3.39 -5.21
N GLN A 15 10.60 2.46 -4.37
CA GLN A 15 11.31 1.24 -3.99
C GLN A 15 10.32 0.08 -3.79
N PRO A 16 9.60 -0.33 -4.85
CA PRO A 16 8.51 -1.30 -4.75
C PRO A 16 8.98 -2.66 -4.19
N GLU A 17 10.11 -3.18 -4.65
CA GLU A 17 10.61 -4.51 -4.24
C GLU A 17 10.85 -4.61 -2.73
N ALA A 18 11.48 -3.58 -2.14
CA ALA A 18 11.71 -3.52 -0.70
C ALA A 18 10.44 -3.22 0.13
N THR A 19 9.45 -2.58 -0.49
CA THR A 19 8.26 -2.09 0.23
C THR A 19 7.10 -3.08 0.19
N LEU A 20 6.95 -3.82 -0.91
CA LEU A 20 5.84 -4.77 -1.11
C LEU A 20 5.66 -5.79 0.03
N PRO A 21 6.72 -6.39 0.62
CA PRO A 21 6.59 -7.34 1.73
C PRO A 21 5.80 -6.80 2.93
N TYR A 22 5.92 -5.49 3.23
CA TYR A 22 5.17 -4.87 4.33
C TYR A 22 3.65 -4.84 4.08
N ILE A 23 3.25 -4.81 2.81
CA ILE A 23 1.85 -4.81 2.40
C ILE A 23 1.35 -6.25 2.22
N THR A 24 2.07 -7.09 1.49
CA THR A 24 1.65 -8.47 1.18
C THR A 24 1.59 -9.33 2.44
N GLU A 25 2.56 -9.20 3.34
CA GLU A 25 2.61 -9.94 4.60
C GLU A 25 1.87 -9.24 5.75
N LYS A 26 1.18 -8.12 5.46
CA LYS A 26 0.33 -7.39 6.42
C LYS A 26 1.07 -6.99 7.71
N ARG A 27 2.34 -6.60 7.59
CA ARG A 27 3.20 -6.19 8.72
C ARG A 27 2.80 -4.86 9.37
N LEU A 28 1.85 -4.13 8.78
CA LEU A 28 1.36 -2.84 9.26
C LEU A 28 0.02 -3.00 10.01
N PRO A 29 -0.27 -2.15 11.01
CA PRO A 29 -1.59 -2.10 11.64
C PRO A 29 -2.70 -1.95 10.59
N ARG A 30 -3.80 -2.69 10.76
CA ARG A 30 -4.90 -2.80 9.77
C ARG A 30 -5.32 -1.46 9.15
N TRP A 31 -5.49 -0.44 9.98
CA TRP A 31 -5.85 0.90 9.51
C TRP A 31 -4.75 1.53 8.65
N THR A 32 -3.49 1.48 9.11
CA THR A 32 -2.34 2.03 8.38
C THR A 32 -2.12 1.30 7.06
N HIS A 33 -2.22 -0.03 7.06
CA HIS A 33 -2.16 -0.87 5.86
C HIS A 33 -3.22 -0.46 4.82
N SER A 34 -4.48 -0.36 5.25
CA SER A 34 -5.60 0.02 4.38
C SER A 34 -5.42 1.42 3.80
N LYS A 35 -4.89 2.36 4.59
CA LYS A 35 -4.61 3.73 4.16
C LYS A 35 -3.40 3.80 3.22
N ALA A 36 -2.34 3.03 3.46
CA ALA A 36 -1.20 2.96 2.55
C ALA A 36 -1.64 2.48 1.16
N ILE A 37 -2.44 1.41 1.09
CA ILE A 37 -3.02 0.92 -0.18
C ILE A 37 -3.90 1.99 -0.83
N GLN A 38 -4.78 2.65 -0.06
CA GLN A 38 -5.64 3.71 -0.59
C GLN A 38 -4.81 4.82 -1.25
N LYS A 39 -3.80 5.35 -0.55
CA LYS A 39 -2.94 6.43 -1.04
C LYS A 39 -2.09 6.02 -2.23
N ALA A 40 -1.57 4.79 -2.24
CA ALA A 40 -0.83 4.26 -3.38
C ALA A 40 -1.73 4.15 -4.62
N VAL A 41 -2.94 3.61 -4.46
CA VAL A 41 -3.90 3.42 -5.58
C VAL A 41 -4.40 4.75 -6.16
N GLU A 42 -4.65 5.75 -5.32
CA GLU A 42 -5.02 7.11 -5.72
C GLU A 42 -3.85 7.87 -6.40
N SER A 43 -2.61 7.42 -6.23
CA SER A 43 -1.44 8.06 -6.85
C SER A 43 -1.30 7.73 -8.34
N PHE A 44 -0.83 8.71 -9.14
CA PHE A 44 -0.41 8.49 -10.53
C PHE A 44 1.01 7.91 -10.67
N ARG A 45 1.75 7.76 -9.56
CA ARG A 45 3.17 7.34 -9.57
C ARG A 45 3.39 5.83 -9.70
N ILE A 46 2.33 5.02 -9.65
CA ILE A 46 2.42 3.55 -9.72
C ILE A 46 1.58 3.01 -10.88
N SER A 47 2.05 1.91 -11.48
CA SER A 47 1.41 1.32 -12.65
C SER A 47 0.00 0.77 -12.34
N PRO A 48 -0.91 0.71 -13.33
CA PRO A 48 -2.23 0.09 -13.16
C PRO A 48 -2.16 -1.35 -12.64
N LYS A 49 -1.16 -2.13 -13.08
CA LYS A 49 -0.91 -3.48 -12.59
C LYS A 49 -0.63 -3.50 -11.09
N MET A 50 0.32 -2.68 -10.62
CA MET A 50 0.63 -2.60 -9.19
C MET A 50 -0.57 -2.12 -8.37
N LYS A 51 -1.42 -1.24 -8.91
CA LYS A 51 -2.68 -0.86 -8.25
C LYS A 51 -3.63 -2.05 -8.07
N ALA A 52 -3.73 -2.94 -9.05
CA ALA A 52 -4.55 -4.14 -8.97
C ALA A 52 -4.03 -5.08 -7.87
N ASP A 53 -2.72 -5.33 -7.85
CA ASP A 53 -2.07 -6.20 -6.86
C ASP A 53 -2.27 -5.66 -5.43
N LEU A 54 -2.09 -4.35 -5.22
CA LEU A 54 -2.32 -3.70 -3.93
C LEU A 54 -3.78 -3.77 -3.48
N LYS A 55 -4.75 -3.67 -4.40
CA LYS A 55 -6.18 -3.81 -4.07
C LYS A 55 -6.49 -5.23 -3.58
N ALA A 56 -5.88 -6.26 -4.16
CA ALA A 56 -6.04 -7.65 -3.73
C ALA A 56 -5.48 -7.92 -2.33
N CYS A 57 -4.49 -7.13 -1.88
CA CYS A 57 -3.91 -7.25 -0.54
C CYS A 57 -4.80 -6.69 0.58
N ARG A 58 -5.93 -6.03 0.27
CA ARG A 58 -6.81 -5.42 1.29
C ARG A 58 -7.39 -6.47 2.22
N PHE A 59 -7.59 -6.08 3.48
CA PHE A 59 -8.39 -6.88 4.39
C PHE A 59 -9.82 -6.98 3.90
N ALA A 60 -10.44 -8.15 4.11
CA ALA A 60 -11.87 -8.33 3.87
C ALA A 60 -12.66 -7.26 4.64
N ARG A 61 -13.66 -6.68 3.95
CA ARG A 61 -14.69 -5.88 4.61
C ARG A 61 -15.57 -6.88 5.37
N ARG A 62 -15.46 -6.85 6.70
CA ARG A 62 -16.49 -7.40 7.59
C ARG A 62 -17.60 -6.38 7.68
#